data_AF-A0A0H5QP54-F1
#
_entry.id   AF-A0A0H5QP54-F1
#
_cell.length_a   1.000
_cell.length_b   1.000
_cell.length_c   1.000
_cell.angle_alpha   90.00
_cell.angle_beta   90.00
_cell.angle_gamma   90.00
#
_symmetry.space_group_name_H-M   'P 1'
#
loop_
_entity.id
_entity.type
_entity.pdbx_description
1 polymer ?
#
loop_
_entity_poly.entity_id
_entity_poly.type
_entity_poly.pdbx_seq_one_letter_code
_entity_poly.pdbx_strand_id
1 'polypeptide(L)'
;MASCYFLLQQFDDVLVYLSSIQTYFQNDDRFNWNFGVALAKVGRYAEAAQALANVQNQTRRKQYDFIAWSARIDIYMGQANQAWEKYLEMETSANSFSLLLLIANDSYRCKEYSYAAKAFDVLWRLDPIPEYWEGKRGACCGVLQLMIAGKAKRSQLAEAVNLLKTNSDMPQAQFIARVMNKHWLESV
;
A
#
# COMPACT_ATOMS: atom_id res chain seq x y z
N MET A 1 -13.97 -16.34 -23.12
CA MET A 1 -13.36 -15.22 -23.89
C MET A 1 -12.57 -14.28 -22.98
N ALA A 2 -13.17 -13.69 -21.94
CA ALA A 2 -12.45 -12.82 -20.99
C ALA A 2 -11.20 -13.47 -20.36
N SER A 3 -11.23 -14.78 -20.09
CA SER A 3 -10.09 -15.54 -19.56
C SER A 3 -8.82 -15.48 -20.44
N CYS A 4 -8.95 -15.39 -21.77
CA CYS A 4 -7.80 -15.26 -22.66
C CYS A 4 -7.14 -13.88 -22.52
N TYR A 5 -7.94 -12.82 -22.53
CA TYR A 5 -7.47 -11.44 -22.32
C TYR A 5 -6.86 -11.23 -20.93
N PHE A 6 -7.35 -11.91 -19.90
CA PHE A 6 -6.72 -11.95 -18.58
C PHE A 6 -5.28 -12.48 -18.63
N LEU A 7 -5.04 -13.57 -19.37
CA LEU A 7 -3.70 -14.15 -19.53
C LEU A 7 -2.78 -13.25 -20.36
N LEU A 8 -3.34 -12.54 -21.34
CA LEU A 8 -2.64 -11.56 -22.17
C LEU A 8 -2.45 -10.20 -21.46
N GLN A 9 -2.95 -10.04 -20.23
CA GLN A 9 -2.93 -8.79 -19.47
C GLN A 9 -3.61 -7.59 -20.17
N GLN A 10 -4.54 -7.87 -21.10
CA GLN A 10 -5.32 -6.87 -21.82
C GLN A 10 -6.58 -6.53 -21.02
N PHE A 11 -6.41 -5.81 -19.90
CA PHE A 11 -7.49 -5.59 -18.94
C PHE A 11 -8.59 -4.65 -19.44
N ASP A 12 -8.29 -3.72 -20.35
CA ASP A 12 -9.31 -2.91 -21.01
C ASP A 12 -10.30 -3.77 -21.80
N ASP A 13 -9.81 -4.73 -22.57
CA ASP A 13 -10.64 -5.67 -23.33
C ASP A 13 -11.42 -6.61 -22.40
N VAL A 14 -10.79 -7.08 -21.31
CA VAL A 14 -11.48 -7.86 -20.26
C VAL A 14 -12.69 -7.09 -19.75
N LEU A 15 -12.55 -5.79 -19.46
CA LEU A 15 -13.63 -4.98 -18.92
C LEU A 15 -14.78 -4.81 -19.92
N VAL A 16 -14.52 -4.73 -21.22
CA VAL A 16 -15.59 -4.70 -22.25
C VAL A 16 -16.48 -5.93 -22.12
N TYR A 17 -15.89 -7.13 -22.04
CA TYR A 17 -16.65 -8.38 -21.89
C TYR A 17 -17.33 -8.52 -20.53
N LEU A 18 -16.65 -8.16 -19.44
CA LEU A 18 -17.24 -8.29 -18.11
C LEU A 18 -18.39 -7.31 -17.91
N SER A 19 -18.27 -6.08 -18.42
CA SER A 19 -19.33 -5.07 -18.33
C SER A 19 -20.58 -5.49 -19.10
N SER A 20 -20.45 -6.16 -20.25
CA SER A 20 -21.60 -6.61 -21.05
C SER A 20 -22.44 -7.69 -20.37
N ILE A 21 -21.86 -8.43 -19.41
CA ILE A 21 -22.55 -9.50 -18.67
C ILE A 21 -22.83 -9.14 -17.20
N GLN A 22 -22.40 -7.96 -16.74
CA GLN A 22 -22.45 -7.56 -15.32
C GLN A 22 -23.84 -7.68 -14.71
N THR A 23 -24.89 -7.29 -15.45
CA THR A 23 -26.28 -7.32 -14.97
C THR A 23 -26.78 -8.71 -14.62
N TYR A 24 -26.20 -9.76 -15.23
CA TYR A 24 -26.60 -11.15 -15.00
C TYR A 24 -25.89 -11.79 -13.80
N PHE A 25 -24.76 -11.22 -13.36
CA PHE A 25 -23.85 -11.83 -12.39
C PHE A 25 -23.56 -10.94 -11.16
N GLN A 26 -24.44 -9.98 -10.86
CA GLN A 26 -24.23 -9.03 -9.76
C GLN A 26 -23.98 -9.69 -8.39
N ASN A 27 -24.58 -10.86 -8.14
CA ASN A 27 -24.44 -11.61 -6.90
C ASN A 27 -23.41 -12.75 -6.99
N ASP A 28 -22.74 -12.91 -8.13
CA ASP A 28 -21.73 -13.97 -8.29
C ASP A 28 -20.37 -13.49 -7.79
N ASP A 29 -19.86 -14.15 -6.75
CA ASP A 29 -18.59 -13.79 -6.15
C ASP A 29 -17.41 -13.93 -7.11
N ARG A 30 -17.38 -14.94 -8.00
CA ARG A 30 -16.29 -15.14 -8.97
C ARG A 30 -16.28 -14.01 -9.98
N PHE A 31 -17.44 -13.60 -10.45
CA PHE A 31 -17.60 -12.44 -11.32
C PHE A 31 -17.09 -11.17 -10.61
N ASN A 32 -17.62 -10.86 -9.42
CA ASN A 32 -17.26 -9.66 -8.66
C ASN A 32 -15.76 -9.60 -8.33
N TRP A 33 -15.15 -10.74 -7.99
CA TRP A 33 -13.70 -10.85 -7.80
C TRP A 33 -12.91 -10.50 -9.07
N ASN A 34 -13.21 -11.17 -10.18
CA ASN A 34 -12.49 -10.95 -11.44
C ASN A 34 -12.70 -9.53 -11.97
N PHE A 35 -13.93 -9.01 -11.84
CA PHE A 35 -14.28 -7.65 -12.25
C PHE A 35 -13.54 -6.60 -11.42
N GLY A 36 -13.51 -6.75 -10.09
CA GLY A 36 -12.76 -5.87 -9.21
C GLY A 36 -11.26 -5.86 -9.51
N VAL A 37 -10.65 -7.02 -9.74
CA VAL A 37 -9.22 -7.11 -10.10
C VAL A 37 -8.95 -6.45 -11.47
N ALA A 38 -9.81 -6.67 -12.47
CA ALA A 38 -9.67 -6.03 -13.77
C ALA A 38 -9.80 -4.50 -13.68
N LEU A 39 -10.77 -3.99 -12.91
CA LEU A 39 -10.93 -2.55 -12.65
C LEU A 39 -9.69 -1.96 -11.97
N ALA A 40 -9.15 -2.64 -10.96
CA ALA A 40 -7.94 -2.20 -10.26
C ALA A 40 -6.71 -2.16 -11.19
N LYS A 41 -6.61 -3.08 -12.16
CA LYS A 41 -5.52 -3.11 -13.15
C LYS A 41 -5.57 -1.96 -14.15
N VAL A 42 -6.76 -1.46 -14.47
CA VAL A 42 -6.97 -0.27 -15.33
C VAL A 42 -6.90 1.04 -14.53
N GLY A 43 -6.75 0.96 -13.20
CA GLY A 43 -6.67 2.12 -12.32
C GLY A 43 -8.02 2.70 -11.87
N ARG A 44 -9.13 1.97 -12.12
CA ARG A 44 -10.49 2.33 -11.67
C ARG A 44 -10.73 1.86 -10.23
N TYR A 45 -9.94 2.37 -9.28
CA TYR A 45 -9.89 1.87 -7.90
C TYR A 45 -11.21 2.00 -7.13
N ALA A 46 -11.94 3.10 -7.32
CA ALA A 46 -13.22 3.32 -6.63
C ALA A 46 -14.27 2.26 -7.02
N GLU A 47 -14.35 1.93 -8.31
CA GLU A 47 -15.26 0.89 -8.81
C GLU A 47 -14.77 -0.51 -8.44
N ALA A 48 -13.45 -0.72 -8.44
CA ALA A 48 -12.85 -1.96 -7.97
C ALA A 48 -13.22 -2.25 -6.51
N ALA A 49 -13.18 -1.24 -5.64
CA ALA A 49 -13.59 -1.35 -4.25
C ALA A 49 -15.06 -1.77 -4.10
N GLN A 50 -15.95 -1.17 -4.89
CA GLN A 50 -17.37 -1.55 -4.91
C GLN A 50 -17.58 -2.99 -5.36
N ALA A 51 -16.89 -3.41 -6.43
CA ALA A 51 -16.96 -4.79 -6.92
C ALA A 51 -16.46 -5.81 -5.87
N LEU A 52 -15.34 -5.52 -5.20
CA LEU A 52 -14.81 -6.39 -4.15
C LEU A 52 -15.70 -6.41 -2.90
N ALA A 53 -16.38 -5.32 -2.57
CA ALA A 53 -17.32 -5.26 -1.46
C ALA A 53 -18.52 -6.21 -1.65
N ASN A 54 -18.92 -6.48 -2.90
CA ASN A 54 -20.01 -7.40 -3.23
C ASN A 54 -19.64 -8.88 -3.05
N VAL A 55 -18.35 -9.24 -2.92
CA VAL A 55 -17.91 -10.63 -2.74
C VAL A 55 -18.29 -11.12 -1.34
N GLN A 56 -19.25 -12.02 -1.19
CA GLN A 56 -19.76 -12.47 0.12
C GLN A 56 -19.00 -13.66 0.72
N ASN A 57 -18.39 -14.50 -0.12
CA ASN A 57 -17.69 -15.70 0.33
C ASN A 57 -16.51 -15.37 1.26
N GLN A 58 -16.70 -15.70 2.54
CA GLN A 58 -15.73 -15.46 3.61
C GLN A 58 -14.43 -16.25 3.43
N THR A 59 -14.50 -17.46 2.87
CA THR A 59 -13.31 -18.27 2.59
C THR A 59 -12.40 -17.55 1.60
N ARG A 60 -12.96 -16.92 0.56
CA ARG A 60 -12.19 -16.10 -0.37
C ARG A 60 -11.63 -14.84 0.27
N ARG A 61 -12.43 -14.15 1.10
CA ARG A 61 -11.97 -12.92 1.78
C ARG A 61 -10.75 -13.14 2.67
N LYS A 62 -10.58 -14.35 3.21
CA LYS A 62 -9.42 -14.75 4.03
C LYS A 62 -8.20 -15.17 3.21
N GLN A 63 -8.33 -15.38 1.91
CA GLN A 63 -7.20 -15.72 1.06
C GLN A 63 -6.28 -14.51 0.91
N TYR A 64 -4.98 -14.76 0.91
CA TYR A 64 -3.96 -13.72 0.76
C TYR A 64 -4.20 -12.86 -0.49
N ASP A 65 -4.53 -13.47 -1.63
CA ASP A 65 -4.74 -12.73 -2.88
C ASP A 65 -5.83 -11.67 -2.73
N PHE A 66 -6.92 -12.00 -2.03
CA PHE A 66 -8.01 -11.05 -1.77
C PHE A 66 -7.55 -9.90 -0.88
N ILE A 67 -6.86 -10.23 0.22
CA ILE A 67 -6.34 -9.24 1.16
C ILE A 67 -5.34 -8.30 0.47
N ALA A 68 -4.42 -8.85 -0.33
CA ALA A 68 -3.42 -8.10 -1.08
C ALA A 68 -4.05 -7.14 -2.10
N TRP A 69 -5.05 -7.59 -2.85
CA TRP A 69 -5.77 -6.73 -3.79
C TRP A 69 -6.60 -5.66 -3.10
N SER A 70 -7.28 -5.99 -2.00
CA SER A 70 -8.01 -5.01 -1.19
C SER A 70 -7.05 -3.96 -0.64
N ALA A 71 -5.95 -4.36 -0.02
CA ALA A 71 -4.94 -3.45 0.54
C ALA A 71 -4.36 -2.53 -0.54
N ARG A 72 -4.08 -3.05 -1.74
CA ARG A 72 -3.64 -2.25 -2.88
C ARG A 72 -4.67 -1.17 -3.22
N ILE A 73 -5.94 -1.56 -3.40
CA ILE A 73 -7.00 -0.61 -3.75
C ILE A 73 -7.14 0.47 -2.68
N ASP A 74 -7.10 0.11 -1.40
CA ASP A 74 -7.18 1.07 -0.29
C ASP A 74 -6.04 2.09 -0.34
N ILE A 75 -4.80 1.64 -0.61
CA ILE A 75 -3.63 2.52 -0.74
C ILE A 75 -3.80 3.51 -1.90
N TYR A 76 -4.21 3.04 -3.08
CA TYR A 76 -4.43 3.92 -4.24
C TYR A 76 -5.61 4.88 -4.05
N MET A 77 -6.55 4.57 -3.14
CA MET A 77 -7.61 5.49 -2.71
C MET A 77 -7.18 6.46 -1.60
N GLY A 78 -5.92 6.43 -1.16
CA GLY A 78 -5.41 7.29 -0.07
C GLY A 78 -5.79 6.78 1.34
N GLN A 79 -6.18 5.52 1.46
CA GLN A 79 -6.60 4.87 2.71
C GLN A 79 -5.55 3.84 3.17
N ALA A 80 -4.27 4.23 3.15
CA ALA A 80 -3.16 3.36 3.55
C ALA A 80 -3.27 2.86 5.01
N ASN A 81 -4.03 3.56 5.87
CA ASN A 81 -4.36 3.10 7.22
C ASN A 81 -5.12 1.77 7.22
N GLN A 82 -6.10 1.60 6.32
CA GLN A 82 -6.90 0.37 6.24
C GLN A 82 -6.07 -0.82 5.73
N ALA A 83 -5.12 -0.55 4.83
CA ALA A 83 -4.16 -1.56 4.39
C ALA A 83 -3.24 -1.99 5.55
N TRP A 84 -2.81 -1.05 6.39
CA TRP A 84 -2.01 -1.33 7.57
C TRP A 84 -2.77 -2.15 8.62
N GLU A 85 -4.03 -1.84 8.87
CA GLU A 85 -4.90 -2.61 9.77
C GLU A 85 -5.03 -4.07 9.31
N LYS A 86 -5.22 -4.31 8.02
CA LYS A 86 -5.23 -5.67 7.45
C LYS A 86 -3.94 -6.44 7.72
N TYR A 87 -2.79 -5.77 7.67
CA TYR A 87 -1.52 -6.38 8.04
C TYR A 87 -1.47 -6.75 9.53
N LEU A 88 -1.94 -5.87 10.42
CA LEU A 88 -1.96 -6.13 11.87
C LEU A 88 -2.88 -7.29 12.26
N GLU A 89 -3.94 -7.54 11.48
CA GLU A 89 -4.85 -8.67 11.67
C GLU A 89 -4.27 -10.01 11.19
N MET A 90 -3.20 -10.00 10.38
CA MET A 90 -2.58 -11.22 9.88
C MET A 90 -1.61 -11.82 10.88
N GLU A 91 -1.68 -13.14 11.02
CA GLU A 91 -0.66 -13.90 11.73
C GLU A 91 0.69 -13.85 10.99
N THR A 92 1.78 -13.87 11.77
CA THR A 92 3.15 -13.87 11.26
C THR A 92 3.36 -15.06 10.33
N SER A 93 3.52 -14.78 9.03
CA SER A 93 3.61 -15.77 7.97
C SER A 93 4.34 -15.23 6.75
N ALA A 94 4.68 -16.08 5.78
CA ALA A 94 5.23 -15.62 4.50
C ALA A 94 4.27 -14.64 3.77
N ASN A 95 2.96 -14.82 3.96
CA ASN A 95 1.94 -13.93 3.42
C ASN A 95 1.95 -12.56 4.10
N SER A 96 2.17 -12.49 5.42
CA SER A 96 2.26 -11.20 6.12
C SER A 96 3.50 -10.41 5.69
N PHE A 97 4.61 -11.09 5.44
CA PHE A 97 5.81 -10.46 4.87
C PHE A 97 5.56 -9.94 3.44
N SER A 98 4.90 -10.74 2.61
CA SER A 98 4.53 -10.35 1.24
C SER A 98 3.56 -9.16 1.23
N LEU A 99 2.62 -9.11 2.19
CA LEU A 99 1.72 -7.98 2.35
C LEU A 99 2.46 -6.71 2.79
N LEU A 100 3.42 -6.81 3.73
CA LEU A 100 4.27 -5.67 4.11
C LEU A 100 5.03 -5.10 2.92
N LEU A 101 5.61 -5.97 2.10
CA LEU A 101 6.33 -5.55 0.90
C LEU A 101 5.40 -4.82 -0.09
N LEU A 102 4.16 -5.31 -0.26
CA LEU A 102 3.14 -4.64 -1.06
C LEU A 102 2.81 -3.25 -0.48
N ILE A 103 2.51 -3.18 0.82
CA ILE A 103 2.17 -1.91 1.48
C ILE A 103 3.30 -0.91 1.37
N ALA A 104 4.54 -1.34 1.62
CA ALA A 104 5.73 -0.48 1.53
C ALA A 104 5.87 0.14 0.13
N ASN A 105 5.80 -0.69 -0.91
CA ASN A 105 6.00 -0.25 -2.29
C ASN A 105 4.82 0.56 -2.84
N ASP A 106 3.58 0.09 -2.68
CA ASP A 106 2.41 0.79 -3.21
C ASP A 106 2.19 2.12 -2.46
N SER A 107 2.42 2.16 -1.13
CA SER A 107 2.32 3.42 -0.37
C SER A 107 3.40 4.42 -0.80
N TYR A 108 4.61 3.95 -1.09
CA TYR A 108 5.68 4.80 -1.59
C TYR A 108 5.30 5.43 -2.94
N ARG A 109 4.72 4.64 -3.85
CA ARG A 109 4.26 5.11 -5.18
C ARG A 109 3.10 6.11 -5.07
N CYS A 110 2.20 5.90 -4.11
CA CYS A 110 1.05 6.78 -3.87
C CYS A 110 1.39 8.02 -3.03
N LYS A 111 2.65 8.23 -2.66
CA LYS A 111 3.13 9.31 -1.80
C LYS A 111 2.58 9.26 -0.37
N GLU A 112 2.08 8.11 0.07
CA GLU A 112 1.70 7.82 1.45
C GLU A 112 2.95 7.43 2.26
N TYR A 113 3.92 8.35 2.31
CA TYR A 113 5.28 8.06 2.77
C TYR A 113 5.36 7.67 4.25
N SER A 114 4.42 8.11 5.09
CA SER A 114 4.39 7.72 6.51
C SER A 114 4.17 6.23 6.68
N TYR A 115 3.23 5.64 5.94
CA TYR A 115 2.97 4.20 5.98
C TYR A 115 4.06 3.40 5.27
N ALA A 116 4.60 3.93 4.17
CA ALA A 116 5.76 3.33 3.50
C ALA A 116 6.97 3.22 4.45
N ALA A 117 7.29 4.30 5.18
CA ALA A 117 8.42 4.31 6.13
C ALA A 117 8.23 3.30 7.27
N LYS A 118 7.01 3.16 7.81
CA LYS A 118 6.68 2.14 8.81
C LYS A 118 6.84 0.73 8.27
N ALA A 119 6.31 0.46 7.08
CA ALA A 119 6.40 -0.86 6.47
C ALA A 119 7.86 -1.25 6.19
N PHE A 120 8.66 -0.35 5.62
CA PHE A 120 10.09 -0.58 5.41
C PHE A 120 10.88 -0.75 6.71
N ASP A 121 10.51 -0.04 7.78
CA ASP A 121 11.11 -0.22 9.11
C ASP A 121 10.83 -1.63 9.67
N VAL A 122 9.60 -2.12 9.55
CA VAL A 122 9.27 -3.50 9.95
C VAL A 122 10.03 -4.51 9.09
N LEU A 123 10.04 -4.33 7.76
CA LEU A 123 10.77 -5.20 6.83
C LEU A 123 12.26 -5.28 7.18
N TRP A 124 12.90 -4.14 7.44
CA TRP A 124 14.30 -4.08 7.86
C TRP A 124 14.59 -4.85 9.16
N ARG A 125 13.67 -4.79 10.14
CA ARG A 125 13.83 -5.55 11.40
C ARG A 125 13.66 -7.05 11.22
N LEU A 126 12.82 -7.46 10.27
CA LEU A 126 12.58 -8.87 9.97
C LEU A 126 13.72 -9.46 9.12
N ASP A 127 14.20 -8.70 8.14
CA ASP A 127 15.24 -9.11 7.20
C ASP A 127 16.07 -7.88 6.79
N PRO A 128 17.27 -7.67 7.37
CA PRO A 128 18.06 -6.45 7.21
C PRO A 128 18.80 -6.40 5.86
N ILE A 129 18.02 -6.28 4.79
CA ILE A 129 18.52 -6.11 3.42
C ILE A 129 18.71 -4.60 3.13
N PRO A 130 19.84 -4.16 2.53
CA PRO A 130 20.14 -2.76 2.24
C PRO A 130 18.99 -1.97 1.58
N GLU A 131 18.29 -2.59 0.64
CA GLU A 131 17.18 -2.02 -0.13
C GLU A 131 16.03 -1.52 0.77
N TYR A 132 15.72 -2.22 1.87
CA TYR A 132 14.67 -1.78 2.79
C TYR A 132 15.11 -0.58 3.61
N TRP A 133 16.39 -0.48 3.96
CA TRP A 133 16.92 0.71 4.58
C TRP A 133 16.85 1.91 3.63
N GLU A 134 17.22 1.71 2.37
CA GLU A 134 17.12 2.75 1.34
C GLU A 134 15.68 3.21 1.14
N GLY A 135 14.73 2.27 1.07
CA GLY A 135 13.30 2.54 0.99
C GLY A 135 12.78 3.32 2.21
N LYS A 136 13.15 2.91 3.42
CA LYS A 136 12.81 3.61 4.67
C LYS A 136 13.32 5.04 4.67
N ARG A 137 14.59 5.25 4.32
CA ARG A 137 15.22 6.58 4.27
C ARG A 137 14.56 7.45 3.21
N GLY A 138 14.34 6.90 2.01
CA GLY A 138 13.64 7.59 0.93
C GLY A 138 12.24 8.03 1.34
N ALA A 139 11.50 7.16 2.03
CA ALA A 139 10.17 7.47 2.52
C ALA A 139 10.20 8.57 3.59
N CYS A 140 11.14 8.53 4.53
CA CYS A 140 11.30 9.61 5.53
C CYS A 140 11.60 10.96 4.86
N CYS A 141 12.48 11.00 3.85
CA CYS A 141 12.72 12.20 3.05
C CYS A 141 11.47 12.64 2.27
N GLY A 142 10.66 11.71 1.77
CA GLY A 142 9.36 11.98 1.14
C GLY A 142 8.37 12.65 2.09
N VAL A 143 8.33 12.24 3.37
CA VAL A 143 7.52 12.93 4.40
C VAL A 143 7.97 14.37 4.56
N LEU A 144 9.28 14.63 4.62
CA LEU A 144 9.81 16.00 4.66
C LEU A 144 9.44 16.80 3.41
N GLN A 145 9.49 16.20 2.22
CA GLN A 145 9.04 16.85 0.99
C GLN A 145 7.56 17.25 1.06
N LEU A 146 6.69 16.39 1.58
CA LEU A 146 5.28 16.71 1.78
C LEU A 146 5.06 17.80 2.83
N MET A 147 5.88 17.84 3.88
CA MET A 147 5.86 18.91 4.88
C MET A 147 6.22 20.26 4.26
N ILE A 148 7.28 20.31 3.45
CA ILE A 148 7.69 21.52 2.71
C ILE A 148 6.57 21.99 1.79
N ALA A 149 5.86 21.05 1.15
CA ALA A 149 4.71 21.33 0.29
C ALA A 149 3.42 21.68 1.06
N GLY A 150 3.43 21.71 2.41
CA GLY A 150 2.26 21.99 3.24
C GLY A 150 1.18 20.90 3.24
N LYS A 151 1.51 19.69 2.78
CA LYS A 151 0.57 18.56 2.62
C LYS A 151 0.64 17.51 3.73
N ALA A 152 1.67 17.57 4.57
CA ALA A 152 1.84 16.65 5.70
C ALA A 152 1.67 17.35 7.05
N LYS A 153 1.37 16.57 8.09
CA LYS A 153 1.25 17.03 9.47
C LYS A 153 2.59 16.90 10.20
N ARG A 154 2.88 17.81 11.14
CA ARG A 154 4.09 17.73 11.98
C ARG A 154 4.23 16.39 12.73
N SER A 155 3.13 15.77 13.11
CA SER A 155 3.13 14.43 13.74
C SER A 155 3.76 13.36 12.84
N GLN A 156 3.50 13.41 11.53
CA GLN A 156 4.08 12.48 10.56
C GLN A 156 5.60 12.68 10.43
N LEU A 157 6.06 13.92 10.49
CA LEU A 157 7.49 14.23 10.48
C LEU A 157 8.19 13.76 11.76
N ALA A 158 7.57 14.01 12.92
CA ALA A 158 8.10 13.52 14.20
C ALA A 158 8.21 11.99 14.22
N GLU A 159 7.22 11.30 13.68
CA GLU A 159 7.25 9.85 13.53
C GLU A 159 8.37 9.38 12.59
N ALA A 160 8.53 10.01 11.41
CA ALA A 160 9.63 9.70 10.50
C ALA A 160 11.01 9.90 11.13
N VAL A 161 11.18 10.97 11.92
CA VAL A 161 12.41 11.22 12.68
C VAL A 161 12.66 10.14 13.70
N ASN A 162 11.64 9.69 14.43
CA ASN A 162 11.78 8.61 15.40
C ASN A 162 12.18 7.30 14.72
N LEU A 163 11.60 6.98 13.57
CA LEU A 163 12.00 5.81 12.77
C LEU A 163 13.47 5.89 12.34
N LEU A 164 13.97 7.07 11.95
CA LEU A 164 15.39 7.25 11.60
C LEU A 164 16.31 7.10 12.82
N LYS A 165 15.89 7.58 14.00
CA LYS A 165 16.66 7.47 15.25
C LYS A 165 16.83 6.02 15.71
N THR A 166 15.89 5.13 15.40
CA THR A 166 16.04 3.69 15.70
C THR A 166 17.30 3.09 15.06
N ASN A 167 17.75 3.64 13.91
CA ASN A 167 18.95 3.19 13.20
C ASN A 167 20.10 4.18 13.42
N SER A 168 20.37 4.50 14.69
CA SER A 168 21.40 5.47 15.09
C SER A 168 22.81 5.10 14.65
N ASP A 169 23.08 3.83 14.32
CA ASP A 169 24.40 3.39 13.88
C ASP A 169 24.81 3.94 12.51
N MET A 170 23.85 4.47 11.73
CA MET A 170 24.11 4.98 10.38
C MET A 170 24.28 6.51 10.38
N PRO A 171 25.45 7.04 9.98
CA PRO A 171 25.71 8.47 9.93
C PRO A 171 24.70 9.25 9.06
N GLN A 172 24.23 8.65 7.96
CA GLN A 172 23.24 9.29 7.09
C GLN A 172 21.88 9.45 7.79
N ALA A 173 21.47 8.48 8.63
CA ALA A 173 20.22 8.55 9.39
C ALA A 173 20.26 9.71 10.38
N GLN A 174 21.37 9.84 11.11
CA GLN A 174 21.58 10.91 12.09
C GLN A 174 21.57 12.29 11.43
N PHE A 175 22.23 12.43 10.27
CA PHE A 175 22.26 13.69 9.54
C PHE A 175 20.85 14.13 9.13
N ILE A 176 20.07 13.22 8.52
CA ILE A 176 18.70 13.51 8.08
C ILE A 176 17.82 13.86 9.28
N ALA A 177 17.87 13.06 10.34
CA ALA A 177 17.09 13.31 11.55
C ALA A 177 17.45 14.66 12.20
N ARG A 178 18.73 15.04 12.23
CA ARG A 178 19.18 16.33 12.76
C ARG A 178 18.62 17.50 11.94
N VAL A 179 18.67 17.43 10.60
CA VAL A 179 18.14 18.46 9.72
C VAL A 179 16.62 18.61 9.89
N MET A 180 15.89 17.49 9.94
CA MET A 180 14.44 17.49 10.16
C MET A 180 14.06 18.11 11.52
N ASN A 181 14.76 17.75 12.61
CA ASN A 181 14.49 18.31 13.93
C ASN A 181 14.75 19.83 13.96
N LYS A 182 15.96 20.24 13.60
CA LYS A 182 16.42 21.63 13.72
C LYS A 182 15.57 22.63 12.92
N HIS A 183 15.17 22.26 11.71
CA HIS A 183 14.57 23.21 10.77
C HIS A 183 13.05 23.13 10.67
N TRP A 184 12.41 22.12 11.26
CA TRP A 184 10.98 21.90 11.07
C TRP A 184 10.20 21.54 12.33
N LEU A 185 10.86 20.93 13.32
CA LEU A 185 10.22 20.56 14.58
C LEU A 185 10.56 21.55 15.71
N GLU A 186 11.80 22.04 15.78
CA GLU A 186 12.27 22.97 16.81
C GLU A 186 12.06 24.46 16.43
N SER A 187 11.87 24.77 15.15
CA SER A 187 11.86 26.14 14.64
C SER A 187 10.50 26.85 14.76
N VAL A 188 9.81 26.73 15.91
CA VAL A 188 8.66 27.56 16.31
C VAL A 188 8.77 27.93 17.77
#